data_AF-A0AAN7APS7-F1
#
_entry.id   AF-A0AAN7APS7-F1
#
_cell.length_a   1.000
_cell.length_b   1.000
_cell.length_c   1.000
_cell.angle_alpha   90.00
_cell.angle_beta   90.00
_cell.angle_gamma   90.00
#
_symmetry.space_group_name_H-M   'P 1'
#
loop_
_entity.id
_entity.type
_entity.pdbx_description
1 polymer ?
#
loop_
_entity_poly.entity_id
_entity_poly.type
_entity_poly.pdbx_seq_one_letter_code
_entity_poly.pdbx_strand_id
1 'polypeptide(L)'
;MLQGIAARLEDKVAYVREAAIRALQGRADLPEQMLQGIAARLEDKVAYVREAAIGALQGRADLPEQMLQGIAARLEDEVAYVRRAAIRALQGRADLPEQMLQGIAARLEHEVAYVRQAAIRALQGRADLPEQMLQGIAARLEDEDRDVRQAAIEALLFQPALSLDVLSSYVLSFYEALLQKSFGEHLYWYASDSGFIGTSLRHISLTGKQYNGKEAVRKLLLEKGAANVVKDGDRRLPPHLAADN
;
A
#
# COMPACT_ATOMS: atom_id res chain seq x y z
N MET A 1 -9.57 36.85 13.07
CA MET A 1 -10.29 35.54 12.97
C MET A 1 -9.33 34.36 13.13
N LEU A 2 -8.25 34.25 12.34
CA LEU A 2 -7.31 33.12 12.42
C LEU A 2 -6.61 32.97 13.78
N GLN A 3 -6.18 34.06 14.43
CA GLN A 3 -5.61 34.01 15.79
C GLN A 3 -6.57 33.43 16.84
N GLY A 4 -7.87 33.64 16.69
CA GLY A 4 -8.86 33.05 17.59
C GLY A 4 -8.97 31.53 17.41
N ILE A 5 -8.84 31.05 16.17
CA ILE A 5 -8.85 29.62 15.85
C ILE A 5 -7.55 28.94 16.32
N ALA A 6 -6.40 29.63 16.19
CA ALA A 6 -5.11 29.18 16.69
C ALA A 6 -5.19 28.72 18.16
N ALA A 7 -5.73 29.59 19.02
CA ALA A 7 -5.88 29.30 20.44
C ALA A 7 -6.84 28.13 20.73
N ARG A 8 -7.75 27.81 19.79
CA ARG A 8 -8.69 26.68 19.93
C ARG A 8 -8.07 25.34 19.52
N LEU A 9 -6.95 25.34 18.79
CA LEU A 9 -6.21 24.10 18.50
C LEU A 9 -5.69 23.46 19.79
N GLU A 10 -5.40 24.23 20.84
CA GLU A 10 -4.88 23.77 22.13
C GLU A 10 -5.93 23.75 23.25
N ASP A 11 -7.22 23.87 22.89
CA ASP A 11 -8.29 23.91 23.87
C ASP A 11 -8.33 22.63 24.72
N LYS A 12 -8.73 22.76 26.00
CA LYS A 12 -8.86 21.61 26.90
C LYS A 12 -9.93 20.62 26.42
N VAL A 13 -10.95 21.11 25.71
CA VAL A 13 -12.07 20.30 25.20
C VAL A 13 -11.75 19.77 23.79
N ALA A 14 -11.75 18.45 23.63
CA ALA A 14 -11.38 17.80 22.38
C ALA A 14 -12.29 18.18 21.19
N TYR A 15 -13.61 18.32 21.42
CA TYR A 15 -14.54 18.82 20.40
C TYR A 15 -14.20 20.23 19.89
N VAL A 16 -13.65 21.08 20.76
CA VAL A 16 -13.24 22.44 20.38
C VAL A 16 -11.98 22.39 19.52
N ARG A 17 -11.02 21.51 19.85
CA ARG A 17 -9.84 21.27 19.01
C ARG A 17 -10.21 20.72 17.64
N GLU A 18 -11.08 19.72 17.58
CA GLU A 18 -11.60 19.16 16.32
C GLU A 18 -12.30 20.24 15.47
N ALA A 19 -13.20 21.03 16.07
CA ALA A 19 -13.89 22.10 15.38
C ALA A 19 -12.92 23.16 14.83
N ALA A 20 -11.86 23.48 15.59
CA ALA A 20 -10.80 24.38 15.13
C ALA A 20 -10.05 23.81 13.92
N ILE A 21 -9.67 22.52 13.95
CA ILE A 21 -9.01 21.86 12.82
C ILE A 21 -9.93 21.87 11.58
N ARG A 22 -11.21 21.49 11.73
CA ARG A 22 -12.18 21.48 10.63
C ARG A 22 -12.41 22.87 10.05
N ALA A 23 -12.38 23.92 10.86
CA ALA A 23 -12.50 25.30 10.37
C ALA A 23 -11.29 25.75 9.52
N LEU A 24 -10.14 25.08 9.66
CA LEU A 24 -8.91 25.32 8.90
C LEU A 24 -8.77 24.39 7.67
N GLN A 25 -9.51 23.29 7.62
CA GLN A 25 -9.46 22.32 6.53
C GLN A 25 -9.82 22.96 5.18
N GLY A 26 -9.10 22.59 4.12
CA GLY A 26 -9.33 23.08 2.75
C GLY A 26 -8.83 24.50 2.48
N ARG A 27 -8.31 25.22 3.48
CA ARG A 27 -7.70 26.54 3.27
C ARG A 27 -6.30 26.39 2.67
N ALA A 28 -6.08 26.94 1.47
CA ALA A 28 -4.80 26.90 0.77
C ALA A 28 -3.71 27.66 1.55
N ASP A 29 -3.98 28.89 1.97
CA ASP A 29 -2.98 29.80 2.53
C ASP A 29 -3.01 29.84 4.06
N LEU A 30 -2.70 28.72 4.72
CA LEU A 30 -2.53 28.70 6.17
C LEU A 30 -1.12 29.16 6.55
N PRO A 31 -0.97 30.10 7.51
CA PRO A 31 0.32 30.42 8.09
C PRO A 31 1.00 29.17 8.65
N GLU A 32 2.33 29.09 8.58
CA GLU A 32 3.10 27.94 9.05
C GLU A 32 2.77 27.57 10.50
N GLN A 33 2.62 28.55 11.38
CA GLN A 33 2.23 28.35 12.78
C GLN A 33 0.90 27.61 12.92
N MET A 34 -0.05 27.80 12.00
CA MET A 34 -1.33 27.08 12.02
C MET A 34 -1.16 25.65 11.56
N LEU A 35 -0.32 25.41 10.55
CA LEU A 35 0.03 24.05 10.13
C LEU A 35 0.77 23.31 11.24
N GLN A 36 1.68 23.96 11.96
CA GLN A 36 2.34 23.40 13.14
C GLN A 36 1.34 23.10 14.25
N GLY A 37 0.38 23.99 14.51
CA GLY A 37 -0.70 23.75 15.47
C GLY A 37 -1.59 22.55 15.10
N ILE A 38 -1.91 22.37 13.81
CA ILE A 38 -2.63 21.19 13.30
C ILE A 38 -1.75 19.94 13.43
N ALA A 39 -0.48 20.01 13.04
CA ALA A 39 0.45 18.89 13.10
C ALA A 39 0.66 18.41 14.56
N ALA A 40 0.70 19.32 15.53
CA ALA A 40 0.75 18.99 16.95
C ALA A 40 -0.51 18.24 17.45
N ARG A 41 -1.59 18.21 16.66
CA ARG A 41 -2.80 17.41 16.93
C ARG A 41 -2.75 16.01 16.32
N LEU A 42 -1.74 15.69 15.53
CA LEU A 42 -1.47 14.31 15.13
C LEU A 42 -1.23 13.42 16.36
N GLU A 43 -0.67 13.96 17.45
CA GLU A 43 -0.40 13.25 18.70
C GLU A 43 -1.45 13.49 19.79
N ASP A 44 -2.63 13.99 19.41
CA ASP A 44 -3.69 14.26 20.39
C ASP A 44 -4.12 12.98 21.11
N LYS A 45 -4.41 13.10 22.42
CA LYS A 45 -4.92 11.98 23.23
C LYS A 45 -6.24 11.42 22.70
N VAL A 46 -7.00 12.20 21.96
CA VAL A 46 -8.31 11.84 21.45
C VAL A 46 -8.24 11.53 19.96
N ALA A 47 -8.63 10.30 19.60
CA ALA A 47 -8.43 9.77 18.26
C ALA A 47 -9.17 10.53 17.14
N TYR A 48 -10.38 11.04 17.37
CA TYR A 48 -11.06 11.85 16.35
C TYR A 48 -10.38 13.21 16.10
N VAL A 49 -9.61 13.72 17.06
CA VAL A 49 -8.78 14.93 16.87
C VAL A 49 -7.56 14.58 16.00
N ARG A 50 -6.94 13.42 16.23
CA ARG A 50 -5.86 12.91 15.37
C ARG A 50 -6.33 12.70 13.93
N GLU A 51 -7.50 12.08 13.74
CA GLU A 51 -8.12 11.89 12.43
C GLU A 51 -8.37 13.25 11.73
N ALA A 52 -8.96 14.20 12.43
CA ALA A 52 -9.21 15.54 11.90
C ALA A 52 -7.90 16.23 11.47
N ALA A 53 -6.83 16.09 12.27
CA ALA A 53 -5.52 16.65 11.95
C ALA A 53 -4.95 16.06 10.65
N ILE A 54 -5.00 14.73 10.50
CA ILE A 54 -4.59 14.06 9.25
C ILE A 54 -5.44 14.57 8.07
N GLY A 55 -6.76 14.64 8.23
CA GLY A 55 -7.68 15.11 7.18
C GLY A 55 -7.46 16.57 6.77
N ALA A 56 -7.00 17.43 7.69
CA ALA A 56 -6.68 18.82 7.39
C ALA A 56 -5.33 19.00 6.68
N LEU A 57 -4.40 18.06 6.86
CA LEU A 57 -3.09 18.03 6.19
C LEU A 57 -3.12 17.26 4.86
N GLN A 58 -4.07 16.34 4.69
CA GLN A 58 -4.23 15.54 3.48
C GLN A 58 -4.34 16.41 2.21
N GLY A 59 -3.61 16.01 1.16
CA GLY A 59 -3.68 16.64 -0.17
C GLY A 59 -2.94 17.97 -0.31
N ARG A 60 -2.32 18.49 0.76
CA ARG A 60 -1.47 19.69 0.68
C ARG A 60 -0.13 19.32 0.05
N ALA A 61 0.29 20.01 -1.00
CA ALA A 61 1.55 19.73 -1.71
C ALA A 61 2.79 20.05 -0.86
N ASP A 62 2.80 21.21 -0.20
CA ASP A 62 4.01 21.74 0.46
C ASP A 62 4.07 21.44 1.97
N LEU A 63 3.80 20.18 2.36
CA LEU A 63 3.96 19.80 3.76
C LEU A 63 5.43 19.63 4.13
N PRO A 64 5.91 20.25 5.22
CA PRO A 64 7.22 19.95 5.77
C PRO A 64 7.35 18.46 6.10
N GLU A 65 8.56 17.92 5.93
CA GLU A 65 8.85 16.50 6.15
C GLU A 65 8.43 16.03 7.55
N GLN A 66 8.63 16.85 8.58
CA GLN A 66 8.21 16.53 9.96
C GLN A 66 6.70 16.29 10.09
N MET A 67 5.87 17.01 9.32
CA MET A 67 4.42 16.80 9.33
C MET A 67 4.05 15.51 8.61
N LEU A 68 4.75 15.20 7.50
CA LEU A 68 4.60 13.91 6.82
C LEU A 68 4.99 12.77 7.77
N GLN A 69 6.13 12.86 8.46
CA GLN A 69 6.57 11.88 9.46
C GLN A 69 5.52 11.70 10.56
N GLY A 70 4.92 12.79 11.06
CA GLY A 70 3.81 12.73 12.00
C GLY A 70 2.59 11.97 11.47
N ILE A 71 2.27 12.11 10.17
CA ILE A 71 1.20 11.35 9.52
C ILE A 71 1.59 9.86 9.40
N ALA A 72 2.83 9.52 9.01
CA ALA A 72 3.25 8.10 8.96
C ALA A 72 3.29 7.43 10.32
N ALA A 73 3.63 8.17 11.39
CA ALA A 73 3.55 7.65 12.75
C ALA A 73 2.12 7.23 13.14
N ARG A 74 1.09 7.71 12.42
CA ARG A 74 -0.30 7.29 12.59
C ARG A 74 -0.68 6.02 11.82
N LEU A 75 0.21 5.44 11.02
CA LEU A 75 0.04 4.08 10.47
C LEU A 75 0.05 3.02 11.59
N GLU A 76 0.68 3.33 12.73
CA GLU A 76 0.75 2.49 13.93
C GLU A 76 -0.32 2.81 14.98
N ASP A 77 -1.21 3.77 14.71
CA ASP A 77 -2.21 4.22 15.68
C ASP A 77 -3.07 3.06 16.16
N GLU A 78 -3.36 2.98 17.46
CA GLU A 78 -4.23 1.94 18.03
C GLU A 78 -5.64 1.95 17.43
N VAL A 79 -6.11 3.13 16.99
CA VAL A 79 -7.47 3.32 16.48
C VAL A 79 -7.54 3.19 14.96
N ALA A 80 -8.35 2.23 14.50
CA ALA A 80 -8.42 1.85 13.09
C ALA A 80 -8.79 2.99 12.12
N TYR A 81 -9.69 3.90 12.50
CA TYR A 81 -10.07 5.01 11.61
C TYR A 81 -8.95 6.06 11.49
N VAL A 82 -8.10 6.22 12.51
CA VAL A 82 -6.92 7.09 12.45
C VAL A 82 -5.89 6.48 11.49
N ARG A 83 -5.63 5.17 11.58
CA ARG A 83 -4.78 4.46 10.61
C ARG A 83 -5.30 4.60 9.18
N ARG A 84 -6.61 4.45 8.97
CA ARG A 84 -7.24 4.63 7.64
C ARG A 84 -7.06 6.05 7.11
N ALA A 85 -7.15 7.07 7.97
CA ALA A 85 -6.86 8.45 7.56
C ALA A 85 -5.39 8.62 7.17
N ALA A 86 -4.45 8.05 7.93
CA ALA A 86 -3.02 8.10 7.61
C ALA A 86 -2.71 7.41 6.27
N ILE A 87 -3.28 6.22 6.03
CA ILE A 87 -3.18 5.52 4.75
C ILE A 87 -3.68 6.42 3.62
N ARG A 88 -4.90 6.98 3.72
CA ARG A 88 -5.46 7.84 2.68
C ARG A 88 -4.63 9.11 2.42
N ALA A 89 -3.93 9.62 3.42
CA ALA A 89 -3.10 10.82 3.28
C ALA A 89 -1.74 10.55 2.62
N LEU A 90 -1.23 9.32 2.70
CA LEU A 90 0.08 8.92 2.17
C LEU A 90 -0.03 8.12 0.86
N GLN A 91 -1.10 7.34 0.68
CA GLN A 91 -1.28 6.45 -0.46
C GLN A 91 -1.28 7.22 -1.78
N GLY A 92 -0.47 6.77 -2.75
CA GLY A 92 -0.35 7.38 -4.07
C GLY A 92 0.28 8.78 -4.08
N ARG A 93 0.74 9.29 -2.92
CA ARG A 93 1.45 10.57 -2.84
C ARG A 93 2.83 10.42 -3.48
N ALA A 94 3.16 11.24 -4.48
CA ALA A 94 4.41 11.13 -5.24
C ALA A 94 5.60 11.83 -4.55
N ASP A 95 5.35 12.90 -3.80
CA ASP A 95 6.32 13.82 -3.18
C ASP A 95 6.87 13.35 -1.82
N LEU A 96 6.71 12.08 -1.45
CA LEU A 96 7.33 11.55 -0.22
C LEU A 96 8.87 11.43 -0.39
N PRO A 97 9.67 12.00 0.53
CA PRO A 97 11.12 11.81 0.53
C PRO A 97 11.53 10.33 0.69
N GLU A 98 12.72 9.97 0.21
CA GLU A 98 13.21 8.59 0.30
C GLU A 98 13.28 8.07 1.74
N GLN A 99 13.79 8.88 2.68
CA GLN A 99 13.85 8.51 4.11
C GLN A 99 12.46 8.20 4.68
N MET A 100 11.44 8.92 4.23
CA MET A 100 10.06 8.70 4.62
C MET A 100 9.53 7.36 4.07
N LEU A 101 9.83 7.05 2.81
CA LEU A 101 9.49 5.75 2.22
C LEU A 101 10.19 4.61 2.94
N GLN A 102 11.47 4.77 3.30
CA GLN A 102 12.22 3.79 4.10
C GLN A 102 11.58 3.58 5.48
N GLY A 103 11.16 4.66 6.15
CA GLY A 103 10.44 4.58 7.41
C GLY A 103 9.11 3.83 7.29
N ILE A 104 8.35 4.05 6.21
CA ILE A 104 7.12 3.27 5.95
C ILE A 104 7.47 1.81 5.64
N ALA A 105 8.49 1.55 4.82
CA ALA A 105 8.91 0.19 4.45
C ALA A 105 9.43 -0.62 5.64
N ALA A 106 10.08 0.01 6.63
CA ALA A 106 10.51 -0.67 7.85
C ALA A 106 9.33 -1.31 8.61
N ARG A 107 8.12 -0.74 8.50
CA ARG A 107 6.90 -1.28 9.12
C ARG A 107 6.36 -2.52 8.43
N LEU A 108 6.89 -2.91 7.26
CA LEU A 108 6.53 -4.16 6.62
C LEU A 108 6.90 -5.36 7.52
N GLU A 109 7.91 -5.24 8.37
CA GLU A 109 8.37 -6.28 9.30
C GLU A 109 7.85 -6.09 10.74
N HIS A 110 6.88 -5.19 10.94
CA HIS A 110 6.35 -4.91 12.26
C HIS A 110 5.64 -6.13 12.86
N GLU A 111 5.77 -6.36 14.18
CA GLU A 111 5.20 -7.54 14.85
C GLU A 111 3.65 -7.60 14.75
N VAL A 112 3.01 -6.43 14.73
CA VAL A 112 1.55 -6.30 14.64
C VAL A 112 1.05 -6.26 13.20
N ALA A 113 0.16 -7.20 12.85
CA ALA A 113 -0.37 -7.38 11.49
C ALA A 113 -1.03 -6.12 10.88
N TYR A 114 -1.86 -5.40 11.63
CA TYR A 114 -2.52 -4.20 11.09
C TYR A 114 -1.54 -3.08 10.72
N VAL A 115 -0.34 -3.06 11.33
CA VAL A 115 0.71 -2.10 11.02
C VAL A 115 1.38 -2.48 9.71
N ARG A 116 1.71 -3.77 9.53
CA ARG A 116 2.22 -4.30 8.25
C ARG A 116 1.25 -4.00 7.12
N GLN A 117 -0.04 -4.26 7.33
CA GLN A 117 -1.10 -3.95 6.37
C GLN A 117 -1.14 -2.45 6.03
N ALA A 118 -1.10 -1.57 7.04
CA ALA A 118 -1.13 -0.12 6.83
C ALA A 118 0.09 0.38 6.04
N ALA A 119 1.28 -0.18 6.30
CA ALA A 119 2.50 0.13 5.56
C ALA A 119 2.38 -0.23 4.08
N ILE A 120 1.92 -1.45 3.77
CA ILE A 120 1.69 -1.89 2.37
C ILE A 120 0.70 -0.95 1.66
N ARG A 121 -0.41 -0.62 2.34
CA ARG A 121 -1.44 0.27 1.77
C ARG A 121 -0.96 1.70 1.55
N ALA A 122 -0.08 2.22 2.41
CA ALA A 122 0.53 3.54 2.24
C ALA A 122 1.51 3.58 1.06
N LEU A 123 2.22 2.48 0.78
CA LEU A 123 3.13 2.36 -0.37
C LEU A 123 2.39 2.07 -1.69
N GLN A 124 1.16 1.55 -1.63
CA GLN A 124 0.36 1.20 -2.81
C GLN A 124 0.12 2.41 -3.73
N GLY A 125 0.14 2.15 -5.05
CA GLY A 125 -0.14 3.15 -6.07
C GLY A 125 1.07 4.01 -6.47
N ARG A 126 2.22 3.80 -5.84
CA ARG A 126 3.50 4.38 -6.27
C ARG A 126 4.15 3.49 -7.32
N ALA A 127 4.46 4.06 -8.50
CA ALA A 127 5.13 3.37 -9.59
C ALA A 127 6.67 3.40 -9.48
N ASP A 128 7.21 4.21 -8.58
CA ASP A 128 8.62 4.51 -8.41
C ASP A 128 9.24 3.85 -7.17
N LEU A 129 8.59 2.80 -6.64
CA LEU A 129 9.12 2.09 -5.47
C LEU A 129 10.44 1.37 -5.83
N PRO A 130 11.49 1.52 -5.01
CA PRO A 130 12.72 0.75 -5.15
C PRO A 130 12.46 -0.75 -5.08
N GLU A 131 13.25 -1.53 -5.82
CA GLU A 131 13.11 -2.98 -5.88
C GLU A 131 13.18 -3.66 -4.50
N GLN A 132 14.03 -3.15 -3.60
CA GLN A 132 14.12 -3.63 -2.22
C GLN A 132 12.80 -3.46 -1.44
N MET A 133 12.06 -2.37 -1.67
CA MET A 133 10.74 -2.18 -1.03
C MET A 133 9.70 -3.12 -1.64
N LEU A 134 9.76 -3.34 -2.96
CA LEU A 134 8.91 -4.32 -3.63
C LEU A 134 9.20 -5.75 -3.14
N GLN A 135 10.46 -6.11 -2.87
CA GLN A 135 10.84 -7.37 -2.23
C GLN A 135 10.24 -7.49 -0.82
N GLY A 136 10.31 -6.42 -0.02
CA GLY A 136 9.67 -6.38 1.29
C GLY A 136 8.15 -6.58 1.23
N ILE A 137 7.48 -5.98 0.23
CA ILE A 137 6.04 -6.20 -0.01
C ILE A 137 5.79 -7.64 -0.49
N ALA A 138 6.62 -8.19 -1.38
CA ALA A 138 6.47 -9.56 -1.87
C ALA A 138 6.66 -10.59 -0.75
N ALA A 139 7.54 -10.33 0.22
CA ALA A 139 7.69 -11.16 1.41
C ALA A 139 6.43 -11.22 2.28
N ARG A 140 5.49 -10.29 2.11
CA ARG A 140 4.18 -10.30 2.79
C ARG A 140 3.13 -11.14 2.08
N LEU A 141 3.43 -11.74 0.93
CA LEU A 141 2.58 -12.76 0.30
C LEU A 141 2.47 -14.04 1.15
N GLU A 142 3.45 -14.29 2.02
CA GLU A 142 3.50 -15.43 2.94
C GLU A 142 3.25 -15.03 4.40
N ASP A 143 2.72 -13.83 4.63
CA ASP A 143 2.37 -13.37 5.97
C ASP A 143 1.34 -14.28 6.63
N GLU A 144 1.43 -14.48 7.95
CA GLU A 144 0.45 -15.27 8.71
C GLU A 144 -0.96 -14.67 8.63
N ASP A 145 -1.06 -13.34 8.55
CA ASP A 145 -2.31 -12.61 8.55
C ASP A 145 -2.87 -12.48 7.12
N ARG A 146 -4.14 -12.87 6.96
CA ARG A 146 -4.81 -12.87 5.65
C ARG A 146 -4.95 -11.47 5.06
N ASP A 147 -5.23 -10.46 5.88
CA ASP A 147 -5.44 -9.10 5.42
C ASP A 147 -4.13 -8.44 4.98
N VAL A 148 -3.00 -8.85 5.59
CA VAL A 148 -1.66 -8.47 5.16
C VAL A 148 -1.32 -9.11 3.80
N ARG A 149 -1.55 -10.42 3.63
CA ARG A 149 -1.36 -11.10 2.33
C ARG A 149 -2.19 -10.43 1.23
N GLN A 150 -3.46 -10.13 1.51
CA GLN A 150 -4.35 -9.46 0.57
C GLN A 150 -3.84 -8.06 0.19
N ALA A 151 -3.35 -7.28 1.14
CA ALA A 151 -2.76 -5.98 0.86
C ALA A 151 -1.51 -6.11 -0.02
N ALA A 152 -0.66 -7.11 0.21
CA ALA A 152 0.55 -7.36 -0.59
C ALA A 152 0.20 -7.67 -2.05
N ILE A 153 -0.75 -8.57 -2.28
CA ILE A 153 -1.25 -8.91 -3.62
C ILE A 153 -1.73 -7.65 -4.33
N GLU A 154 -2.57 -6.86 -3.68
CA GLU A 154 -3.11 -5.63 -4.28
C GLU A 154 -2.03 -4.57 -4.54
N ALA A 155 -1.03 -4.43 -3.67
CA ALA A 155 0.06 -3.49 -3.89
C ALA A 155 0.92 -3.88 -5.09
N LEU A 156 1.26 -5.17 -5.23
CA LEU A 156 2.01 -5.69 -6.37
C LEU A 156 1.20 -5.58 -7.67
N LEU A 157 -0.11 -5.86 -7.63
CA LEU A 157 -0.98 -5.71 -8.80
C LEU A 157 -1.17 -4.27 -9.28
N PHE A 158 -0.85 -3.28 -8.45
CA PHE A 158 -0.88 -1.86 -8.84
C PHE A 158 0.45 -1.38 -9.44
N GLN A 159 1.49 -2.20 -9.46
CA GLN A 159 2.74 -1.85 -10.11
C GLN A 159 2.61 -1.95 -11.64
N PRO A 160 3.19 -1.00 -12.40
CA PRO A 160 3.18 -1.07 -13.86
C PRO A 160 4.04 -2.23 -14.38
N ALA A 161 5.08 -2.61 -13.63
CA ALA A 161 5.94 -3.74 -13.93
C ALA A 161 6.45 -4.37 -12.63
N LEU A 162 6.68 -5.69 -12.66
CA LEU A 162 7.29 -6.45 -11.57
C LEU A 162 8.47 -7.25 -12.12
N SER A 163 9.62 -7.12 -11.47
CA SER A 163 10.77 -7.98 -11.77
C SER A 163 10.52 -9.39 -11.25
N LEU A 164 10.90 -10.41 -12.02
CA LEU A 164 10.92 -11.79 -11.54
C LEU A 164 11.89 -11.97 -10.38
N ASP A 165 12.91 -11.12 -10.25
CA ASP A 165 13.82 -11.15 -9.09
C ASP A 165 13.05 -10.85 -7.79
N VAL A 166 12.11 -9.88 -7.81
CA VAL A 166 11.20 -9.56 -6.69
C VAL A 166 10.29 -10.74 -6.34
N LEU A 167 9.75 -11.41 -7.36
CA LEU A 167 8.77 -12.48 -7.18
C LEU A 167 9.41 -13.85 -6.98
N SER A 168 10.69 -14.04 -7.28
CA SER A 168 11.34 -15.35 -7.42
C SER A 168 11.11 -16.30 -6.24
N SER A 169 11.25 -15.77 -5.02
CA SER A 169 11.02 -16.52 -3.78
C SER A 169 9.54 -16.76 -3.47
N TYR A 170 8.65 -15.90 -3.97
CA TYR A 170 7.22 -15.84 -3.60
C TYR A 170 6.27 -16.12 -4.77
N VAL A 171 6.80 -16.63 -5.90
CA VAL A 171 6.05 -16.74 -7.15
C VAL A 171 4.88 -17.73 -7.02
N LEU A 172 5.03 -18.79 -6.22
CA LEU A 172 3.95 -19.74 -5.95
C LEU A 172 2.85 -19.09 -5.13
N SER A 173 3.21 -18.45 -4.02
CA SER A 173 2.30 -17.74 -3.14
C SER A 173 1.53 -16.65 -3.90
N PHE A 174 2.22 -15.94 -4.80
CA PHE A 174 1.59 -14.99 -5.71
C PHE A 174 0.67 -15.66 -6.73
N TYR A 175 1.12 -16.74 -7.38
CA TYR A 175 0.32 -17.49 -8.35
C TYR A 175 -0.96 -18.05 -7.73
N GLU A 176 -0.87 -18.67 -6.56
CA GLU A 176 -2.01 -19.25 -5.83
C GLU A 176 -3.02 -18.17 -5.43
N ALA A 177 -2.53 -17.02 -4.95
CA ALA A 177 -3.37 -15.88 -4.63
C ALA A 177 -4.14 -15.36 -5.85
N LEU A 178 -3.46 -15.22 -6.99
CA LEU A 178 -4.10 -14.80 -8.23
C LEU A 178 -5.08 -15.85 -8.75
N LEU A 179 -4.76 -17.14 -8.63
CA LEU A 179 -5.68 -18.21 -8.98
C LEU A 179 -6.95 -18.14 -8.14
N GLN A 180 -6.85 -17.97 -6.82
CA GLN A 180 -8.00 -17.80 -5.94
C GLN A 180 -8.85 -16.58 -6.33
N LYS A 181 -8.21 -15.46 -6.63
CA LYS A 181 -8.87 -14.22 -7.04
C LYS A 181 -9.56 -14.35 -8.41
N SER A 182 -9.06 -15.22 -9.30
CA SER A 182 -9.63 -15.46 -10.64
C SER A 182 -11.03 -16.10 -10.62
N PHE A 183 -11.42 -16.70 -9.50
CA PHE A 183 -12.77 -17.22 -9.32
C PHE A 183 -13.81 -16.12 -9.07
N GLY A 184 -13.37 -14.95 -8.59
CA GLY A 184 -14.24 -13.81 -8.32
C GLY A 184 -14.04 -12.62 -9.27
N GLU A 185 -12.93 -12.58 -10.00
CA GLU A 185 -12.57 -11.49 -10.90
C GLU A 185 -12.00 -12.02 -12.22
N HIS A 186 -12.13 -11.25 -13.31
CA HIS A 186 -11.50 -11.59 -14.59
C HIS A 186 -9.98 -11.40 -14.51
N LEU A 187 -9.27 -12.48 -14.19
CA LEU A 187 -7.82 -12.56 -14.18
C LEU A 187 -7.34 -13.52 -15.26
N TYR A 188 -6.29 -13.12 -15.97
CA TYR A 188 -5.63 -14.00 -16.93
C TYR A 188 -4.12 -13.79 -16.90
N TRP A 189 -3.39 -14.89 -17.04
CA TRP A 189 -1.94 -14.86 -17.17
C TRP A 189 -1.63 -15.07 -18.65
N TYR A 190 -0.98 -14.10 -19.28
CA TYR A 190 -0.51 -14.27 -20.65
C TYR A 190 0.99 -14.26 -20.68
N ALA A 191 1.51 -15.38 -21.13
CA ALA A 191 2.90 -15.68 -21.11
C ALA A 191 3.32 -15.67 -22.58
N SER A 192 3.80 -14.53 -23.08
CA SER A 192 4.48 -14.38 -24.39
C SER A 192 5.95 -13.99 -24.16
N ASP A 193 6.65 -13.58 -25.22
CA ASP A 193 8.05 -13.14 -25.18
C ASP A 193 8.33 -12.12 -24.05
N SER A 194 7.35 -11.27 -23.72
CA SER A 194 7.47 -10.22 -22.69
C SER A 194 6.74 -10.50 -21.37
N GLY A 195 5.96 -11.59 -21.25
CA GLY A 195 5.24 -12.04 -20.03
C GLY A 195 4.43 -10.97 -19.28
N PHE A 196 3.11 -11.14 -19.13
CA PHE A 196 2.31 -10.20 -18.34
C PHE A 196 1.18 -10.86 -17.54
N ILE A 197 0.77 -10.16 -16.47
CA ILE A 197 -0.41 -10.50 -15.66
C ILE A 197 -1.52 -9.52 -16.01
N GLY A 198 -2.64 -10.03 -16.51
CA GLY A 198 -3.84 -9.24 -16.81
C GLY A 198 -4.85 -9.30 -15.67
N THR A 199 -5.28 -8.14 -15.18
CA THR A 199 -6.36 -8.01 -14.20
C THR A 199 -7.43 -7.04 -14.73
N SER A 200 -8.60 -7.56 -15.13
CA SER A 200 -9.66 -6.78 -15.77
C SER A 200 -9.15 -5.91 -16.95
N LEU A 201 -8.87 -4.61 -16.72
CA LEU A 201 -8.40 -3.64 -17.72
C LEU A 201 -6.91 -3.26 -17.55
N ARG A 202 -6.17 -3.90 -16.62
CA ARG A 202 -4.77 -3.58 -16.31
C ARG A 202 -3.86 -4.72 -16.67
N HIS A 203 -2.70 -4.40 -17.24
CA HIS A 203 -1.65 -5.36 -17.55
C HIS A 203 -0.41 -4.97 -16.77
N ILE A 204 0.22 -5.96 -16.14
CA ILE A 204 1.46 -5.80 -15.38
C ILE A 204 2.54 -6.56 -16.12
N SER A 205 3.56 -5.85 -16.57
CA SER A 205 4.70 -6.46 -17.26
C SER A 205 5.57 -7.24 -16.27
N LEU A 206 5.94 -8.47 -16.61
CA LEU A 206 6.91 -9.26 -15.87
C LEU A 206 8.28 -9.12 -16.54
N THR A 207 9.26 -8.59 -15.83
CA THR A 207 10.60 -8.30 -16.39
C THR A 207 11.66 -9.19 -15.74
N GLY A 208 12.76 -9.50 -16.44
CA GLY A 208 13.86 -10.26 -15.88
C GLY A 208 15.06 -10.37 -16.82
N LYS A 209 16.28 -10.23 -16.30
CA LYS A 209 17.52 -10.22 -17.11
C LYS A 209 17.85 -11.55 -17.79
N GLN A 210 17.30 -12.67 -17.31
CA GLN A 210 17.63 -14.04 -17.75
C GLN A 210 16.44 -14.82 -18.32
N TYR A 211 15.29 -14.17 -18.52
CA TYR A 211 14.01 -14.85 -18.56
C TYR A 211 13.10 -14.32 -19.68
N ASN A 212 13.03 -15.02 -20.82
CA ASN A 212 11.98 -14.80 -21.82
C ASN A 212 10.63 -15.23 -21.23
N GLY A 213 9.68 -14.28 -21.17
CA GLY A 213 8.63 -14.22 -20.14
C GLY A 213 7.84 -15.51 -19.89
N LYS A 214 7.41 -16.22 -20.94
CA LYS A 214 6.58 -17.43 -20.79
C LYS A 214 7.29 -18.58 -20.12
N GLU A 215 8.44 -18.94 -20.68
CA GLU A 215 9.13 -20.17 -20.35
C GLU A 215 9.82 -20.06 -19.00
N ALA A 216 10.26 -18.84 -18.65
CA ALA A 216 10.83 -18.52 -17.36
C ALA A 216 9.83 -18.64 -16.20
N VAL A 217 8.66 -18.02 -16.31
CA VAL A 217 7.61 -18.10 -15.29
C VAL A 217 7.16 -19.54 -15.13
N ARG A 218 6.92 -20.25 -16.23
CA ARG A 218 6.56 -21.67 -16.20
C ARG A 218 7.65 -22.51 -15.53
N LYS A 219 8.91 -22.35 -15.94
CA LYS A 219 10.05 -23.07 -15.38
C LYS A 219 10.18 -22.81 -13.89
N LEU A 220 10.06 -21.55 -13.47
CA LEU A 220 10.14 -21.15 -12.06
C LEU A 220 8.98 -21.75 -11.25
N LEU A 221 7.75 -21.71 -11.76
CA LEU A 221 6.60 -22.35 -11.12
C LEU A 221 6.82 -23.87 -10.96
N LEU A 222 7.30 -24.54 -12.01
CA LEU A 222 7.62 -25.98 -11.98
C LEU A 222 8.77 -26.29 -11.02
N GLU A 223 9.86 -25.52 -11.04
CA GLU A 223 11.01 -25.65 -10.14
C GLU A 223 10.62 -25.47 -8.67
N LYS A 224 9.67 -24.57 -8.41
CA LYS A 224 9.17 -24.32 -7.05
C LYS A 224 8.11 -25.33 -6.61
N GLY A 225 7.62 -26.18 -7.51
CA GLY A 225 6.71 -27.27 -7.16
C GLY A 225 5.23 -26.98 -7.39
N ALA A 226 4.88 -26.03 -8.25
CA ALA A 226 3.52 -25.91 -8.76
C ALA A 226 3.13 -27.24 -9.40
N ALA A 227 2.25 -28.00 -8.74
CA ALA A 227 1.83 -29.28 -9.27
C ALA A 227 1.12 -29.08 -10.63
N ASN A 228 1.25 -30.07 -11.52
CA ASN A 228 0.38 -30.25 -12.68
C ASN A 228 -1.05 -30.57 -12.20
N VAL A 229 -1.67 -29.72 -11.37
CA VAL A 229 -2.94 -30.03 -10.73
C VAL A 229 -4.02 -30.06 -11.80
N VAL A 230 -4.31 -31.30 -12.17
CA VAL A 230 -5.49 -31.73 -12.89
C VAL A 230 -6.69 -31.19 -12.13
N LYS A 231 -7.40 -30.24 -12.76
CA LYS A 231 -8.82 -29.93 -12.60
C LYS A 231 -9.35 -29.99 -11.15
N ASP A 232 -9.69 -28.84 -10.58
CA ASP A 232 -10.64 -28.80 -9.46
C ASP A 232 -11.98 -29.45 -9.86
N GLY A 233 -12.84 -29.79 -8.89
CA GLY A 233 -14.11 -30.50 -9.05
C GLY A 233 -15.05 -29.94 -10.14
N ASP A 234 -14.85 -28.68 -10.56
CA ASP A 234 -15.54 -28.00 -11.67
C ASP A 234 -14.86 -28.10 -13.05
N ARG A 235 -13.81 -28.92 -13.20
CA ARG A 235 -13.09 -29.22 -14.47
C ARG A 235 -12.43 -28.02 -15.19
N ARG A 236 -12.26 -26.86 -14.55
CA ARG A 236 -11.55 -25.72 -15.15
C ARG A 236 -10.03 -25.96 -15.21
N LEU A 237 -9.43 -25.63 -16.35
CA LEU A 237 -7.98 -25.68 -16.54
C LEU A 237 -7.32 -24.49 -15.80
N PRO A 238 -6.26 -24.71 -15.02
CA PRO A 238 -5.41 -23.65 -14.50
C PRO A 238 -4.94 -22.70 -15.62
N PRO A 239 -4.86 -21.38 -15.39
CA PRO A 239 -4.50 -20.40 -16.43
C PRO A 239 -3.17 -20.69 -17.14
N HIS A 240 -2.19 -21.27 -16.44
CA HIS A 240 -0.90 -21.65 -17.04
C HIS A 240 -0.98 -22.88 -17.97
N LEU A 241 -2.04 -23.70 -17.87
CA LEU A 241 -2.34 -24.83 -18.77
C LEU A 241 -3.29 -24.43 -19.91
N ALA A 242 -3.97 -23.29 -19.81
CA ALA A 242 -4.81 -22.75 -20.89
C ALA A 242 -4.00 -22.10 -22.01
N ALA A 243 -2.69 -21.88 -21.80
CA ALA A 243 -1.78 -21.24 -22.75
C ALA A 243 -1.22 -22.20 -23.82
N ASP A 244 -1.74 -23.42 -23.90
CA ASP A 244 -1.37 -24.48 -24.86
C ASP A 244 -2.41 -24.65 -26.00
N ASN A 245 -3.42 -23.77 -26.11
CA ASN A 245 -4.36 -23.71 -27.24
C ASN A 245 -4.37 -22.33 -27.91
#